data_AF-A0A7K2MU56-F1
#
_entry.id   AF-A0A7K2MU56-F1
#
_cell.length_a   1.000
_cell.length_b   1.000
_cell.length_c   1.000
_cell.angle_alpha   90.00
_cell.angle_beta   90.00
_cell.angle_gamma   90.00
#
_symmetry.space_group_name_H-M   'P 1'
#
loop_
_entity.id
_entity.type
_entity.pdbx_description
1 polymer ?
#
loop_
_entity_poly.entity_id
_entity_poly.type
_entity_poly.pdbx_seq_one_letter_code
_entity_poly.pdbx_strand_id
1 'polypeptide(L)' 'MPDVLDASPYDALLLLSFGGPEGPDDVVPFLENVTRGRGIPKERL' A
#
# COMPACT_ATOMS: atom_id res chain seq x y z
N MET A 1 7.28 3.78 35.99
CA MET A 1 7.06 2.76 34.94
C MET A 1 6.30 3.46 33.84
N PRO A 2 6.80 3.49 32.59
CA PRO A 2 6.03 4.13 31.52
C PRO A 2 4.73 3.37 31.36
N ASP A 3 3.64 4.11 31.22
CA ASP A 3 2.30 3.60 30.98
C ASP A 3 2.33 2.72 29.71
N VAL A 4 2.25 1.40 29.89
CA VAL A 4 2.20 0.46 28.77
C VAL A 4 0.78 0.52 28.25
N LEU A 5 0.62 0.95 27.01
CA LEU A 5 -0.68 0.98 26.33
C LEU A 5 -1.29 -0.43 26.36
N ASP A 6 -2.33 -0.63 27.17
CA ASP A 6 -3.08 -1.89 27.21
C ASP A 6 -4.00 -1.95 25.98
N ALA A 7 -3.69 -2.89 25.08
CA ALA A 7 -4.44 -3.11 23.85
C ALA A 7 -5.65 -4.05 24.06
N SER A 8 -5.93 -4.48 25.29
CA SER A 8 -7.12 -5.28 25.60
C SER A 8 -8.41 -4.50 25.24
N PRO A 9 -9.39 -5.10 24.54
CA PRO A 9 -9.57 -6.54 24.29
C PRO A 9 -9.21 -6.99 22.86
N TYR A 10 -8.34 -6.28 22.13
CA TYR A 10 -8.07 -6.61 20.72
C TYR A 10 -7.06 -7.74 20.57
N ASP A 11 -7.45 -8.81 19.86
CA ASP A 11 -6.56 -9.94 19.55
C ASP A 11 -5.58 -9.64 18.39
N ALA A 12 -5.96 -8.74 17.47
CA ALA A 12 -5.15 -8.38 16.32
C ALA A 12 -5.50 -6.99 15.74
N LEU A 13 -4.52 -6.40 15.05
CA LEU A 13 -4.66 -5.20 14.24
C LEU A 13 -4.34 -5.52 12.79
N LEU A 14 -5.27 -5.20 11.88
CA LEU A 14 -5.03 -5.26 10.44
C LEU A 14 -4.81 -3.84 9.92
N LEU A 15 -3.56 -3.52 9.60
CA LEU A 15 -3.21 -2.27 8.95
C LEU A 15 -3.22 -2.48 7.44
N LEU A 16 -4.11 -1.76 6.75
CA LEU A 16 -4.21 -1.78 5.29
C LEU A 16 -3.79 -0.44 4.73
N SER A 17 -3.03 -0.49 3.65
CA SER A 17 -2.79 0.64 2.77
C SER A 17 -2.96 0.15 1.34
N PHE A 18 -3.02 1.08 0.40
CA PHE A 18 -3.00 0.71 -1.02
C PHE A 18 -1.66 0.05 -1.44
N GLY A 19 -0.59 0.34 -0.70
CA GLY A 19 0.78 0.01 -1.09
C GLY A 19 1.35 1.00 -2.10
N GLY A 20 2.61 0.75 -2.48
CA GLY A 20 3.35 1.57 -3.43
C GLY A 20 4.59 0.84 -3.94
N PRO A 21 5.30 1.41 -4.92
CA PRO A 21 6.60 0.90 -5.33
C PRO A 21 7.61 1.03 -4.17
N GLU A 22 8.48 0.03 -4.01
CA GLU A 22 9.55 0.05 -2.99
C GLU A 22 10.79 0.83 -3.48
N GLY A 23 10.88 1.08 -4.79
CA GLY A 23 11.92 1.91 -5.39
C GLY A 23 11.57 2.44 -6.79
N PRO A 24 12.45 3.27 -7.39
CA PRO A 24 12.21 3.88 -8.70
C PRO A 24 11.94 2.87 -9.82
N ASP A 25 12.61 1.72 -9.81
CA ASP A 25 12.45 0.68 -10.83
C ASP A 25 11.07 -0.02 -10.75
N ASP A 26 10.40 0.06 -9.59
CA ASP A 26 9.07 -0.54 -9.38
C ASP A 26 7.93 0.39 -9.80
N VAL A 27 8.20 1.67 -10.11
CA VAL A 27 7.17 2.67 -10.39
C VAL A 27 6.33 2.27 -11.60
N VAL A 28 6.97 1.93 -12.72
CA VAL A 28 6.26 1.56 -13.95
C VAL A 28 5.49 0.24 -13.77
N PRO A 29 6.08 -0.84 -13.23
CA PRO A 29 5.33 -2.07 -12.90
C PRO A 29 4.13 -1.83 -11.96
N PHE A 30 4.26 -0.96 -10.97
CA PHE A 30 3.18 -0.61 -10.06
C PHE A 30 2.04 0.09 -10.81
N LEU A 31 2.35 1.10 -11.62
CA LEU A 31 1.37 1.88 -12.38
C LEU A 31 0.62 1.02 -13.42
N GLU A 32 1.32 0.11 -14.11
CA GLU A 32 0.69 -0.86 -15.01
C GLU A 32 -0.31 -1.78 -14.27
N ASN A 33 0.05 -2.24 -13.06
CA ASN A 33 -0.83 -3.07 -12.24
C ASN A 33 -2.09 -2.32 -11.78
N VAL A 34 -1.93 -1.09 -11.27
CA VAL A 34 -3.04 -0.32 -10.67
C VAL A 34 -3.97 0.30 -11.70
N THR A 35 -3.49 0.53 -12.92
CA THR A 35 -4.29 1.06 -14.04
C THR A 35 -4.86 -0.04 -14.94
N ARG A 36 -4.59 -1.32 -14.64
CA ARG A 36 -5.09 -2.46 -15.43
C ARG A 36 -6.61 -2.39 -15.63
N GLY A 37 -7.05 -2.56 -16.87
CA GLY A 37 -8.48 -2.54 -17.24
C GLY A 37 -9.11 -1.14 -17.24
N ARG A 38 -8.33 -0.06 -17.04
CA ARG A 38 -8.82 1.32 -17.06
C ARG A 38 -8.62 2.04 -18.40
N GLY A 39 -7.95 1.40 -19.37
CA GLY A 39 -7.69 1.99 -20.69
C GLY A 39 -6.77 3.20 -20.66
N ILE A 40 -5.87 3.30 -19.67
CA ILE A 40 -4.92 4.41 -19.56
C ILE A 40 -3.81 4.26 -20.61
N PRO A 41 -3.52 5.29 -21.42
CA PRO A 41 -2.41 5.27 -22.38
C PRO A 41 -1.06 5.11 -21.70
N LYS A 42 -0.10 4.43 -22.34
CA LYS A 42 1.21 4.12 -21.75
C LYS A 42 2.02 5.38 -21.42
N GLU A 43 1.92 6.41 -22.24
CA GLU A 43 2.55 7.71 -22.05
C GLU A 43 1.98 8.53 -20.88
N ARG A 44 0.90 8.02 -20.24
CA ARG A 44 0.25 8.60 -19.05
C ARG A 44 0.45 7.75 -17.80
N LEU A 45 1.10 6.60 -17.92
CA LEU A 45 1.64 5.86 -16.78
C LEU A 45 2.87 6.62 -16.28
#